data_AF-A0A7W1F886-F1
#
_entry.id   AF-A0A7W1F886-F1
#
_cell.length_a   1.000
_cell.length_b   1.000
_cell.length_c   1.000
_cell.angle_alpha   90.00
_cell.angle_beta   90.00
_cell.angle_gamma   90.00
#
_symmetry.space_group_name_H-M   'P 1'
#
loop_
_entity.id
_entity.type
_entity.pdbx_description
1 polymer ?
#
loop_
_entity_poly.entity_id
_entity_poly.type
_entity_poly.pdbx_seq_one_letter_code
_entity_poly.pdbx_strand_id
1 'polypeptide(L)'
;MRRKLRAVRAPIVAAALLAALALPSAVAVAGTGDTTSMNYRANLRAVPLNPPASGTARIDRVGNVITVDVHVTGLTPLLKHAMHIHGDLRARNECPPASADVSTGDQLDPANFTAGVPDGLLSVSEGAPFYGPVQVSFTTDPNPTTSAVGFNVELFPAANNRGVLDYHRTFQIPGKIAAKLGQLHVVVHGEDLNGDGAYSDFMEASLPVACGVIDPA
;
A
#
# COMPACT_ATOMS: atom_id res chain seq x y z
N MET A 1 28.99 -59.08 53.87
CA MET A 1 28.91 -57.79 53.15
C MET A 1 27.47 -57.51 52.75
N ARG A 2 26.80 -56.53 53.38
CA ARG A 2 25.79 -55.60 52.81
C ARG A 2 25.34 -54.67 53.95
N ARG A 3 25.39 -53.37 53.66
CA ARG A 3 25.57 -52.26 54.61
C ARG A 3 24.27 -51.86 55.31
N LYS A 4 24.42 -51.43 56.58
CA LYS A 4 23.44 -50.69 57.39
C LYS A 4 23.12 -49.34 56.74
N LEU A 5 21.88 -48.87 56.86
CA LEU A 5 21.54 -47.44 56.85
C LEU A 5 20.52 -47.17 57.94
N ARG A 6 20.98 -46.50 59.00
CA ARG A 6 20.16 -45.82 60.01
C ARG A 6 20.39 -44.33 59.83
N ALA A 7 19.31 -43.60 60.07
CA ALA A 7 19.26 -42.21 60.55
C ALA A 7 19.64 -41.14 59.50
N VAL A 8 19.29 -39.88 59.61
CA VAL A 8 18.92 -39.01 60.73
C VAL A 8 18.01 -37.90 60.16
N ARG A 9 17.01 -37.44 60.92
CA ARG A 9 16.27 -36.19 60.64
C ARG A 9 17.17 -35.00 60.95
N ALA A 10 17.30 -34.04 60.03
CA ALA A 10 17.95 -32.75 60.28
C ALA A 10 17.15 -31.59 59.65
N PRO A 11 17.29 -30.36 60.20
CA PRO A 11 16.18 -29.44 60.36
C PRO A 11 16.04 -28.37 59.28
N ILE A 12 14.87 -27.74 59.32
CA ILE A 12 14.44 -26.53 58.62
C ILE A 12 15.45 -25.40 58.88
N VAL A 13 16.00 -24.81 57.80
CA VAL A 13 16.72 -23.53 57.84
C VAL A 13 15.90 -22.50 57.09
N ALA A 14 15.67 -21.38 57.76
CA ALA A 14 14.79 -20.31 57.36
C ALA A 14 15.39 -19.35 56.32
N ALA A 15 14.47 -18.80 55.53
CA ALA A 15 14.45 -17.58 54.74
C ALA A 15 15.65 -16.61 54.77
N ALA A 16 16.04 -16.19 53.56
CA ALA A 16 16.34 -14.80 53.24
C ALA A 16 15.98 -14.53 51.76
N LEU A 17 14.78 -14.00 51.49
CA LEU A 17 14.43 -13.42 50.20
C LEU A 17 15.08 -12.03 50.11
N LEU A 18 16.10 -11.88 49.25
CA LEU A 18 16.45 -10.57 48.70
C LEU A 18 15.59 -10.32 47.46
N ALA A 19 14.49 -9.60 47.61
CA ALA A 19 13.76 -9.03 46.49
C ALA A 19 14.48 -7.73 46.07
N ALA A 20 15.37 -7.82 45.09
CA ALA A 20 15.88 -6.65 44.39
C ALA A 20 14.79 -6.15 43.43
N LEU A 21 14.07 -5.10 43.83
CA LEU A 21 13.19 -4.36 42.93
C LEU A 21 14.08 -3.60 41.92
N ALA A 22 14.33 -4.21 40.77
CA ALA A 22 14.78 -3.50 39.59
C ALA A 22 13.60 -2.70 39.04
N LEU A 23 13.59 -1.38 39.29
CA LEU A 23 12.70 -0.45 38.60
C LEU A 23 13.13 -0.42 37.12
N PRO A 24 12.26 -0.73 36.15
CA PRO A 24 12.54 -0.38 34.78
C PRO A 24 12.46 1.14 34.64
N SER A 25 13.60 1.78 34.41
CA SER A 25 13.65 3.16 33.93
C SER A 25 12.99 3.19 32.55
N ALA A 26 11.72 3.59 32.49
CA ALA A 26 11.06 3.91 31.24
C ALA A 26 11.77 5.12 30.63
N VAL A 27 12.56 4.89 29.59
CA VAL A 27 13.08 5.94 28.73
C VAL A 27 11.87 6.48 27.96
N ALA A 28 11.29 7.57 28.45
CA ALA A 28 10.30 8.33 27.69
C ALA A 28 11.03 8.96 26.50
N VAL A 29 10.90 8.36 25.32
CA VAL A 29 11.23 9.04 24.06
C VAL A 29 10.22 10.17 23.92
N ALA A 30 10.63 11.38 24.30
CA ALA A 30 9.90 12.60 24.01
C ALA A 30 9.99 12.88 22.50
N GLY A 31 9.23 12.13 21.70
CA GLY A 31 8.85 12.59 20.38
C GLY A 31 7.80 13.67 20.58
N THR A 32 8.00 14.86 20.01
CA THR A 32 6.92 15.81 19.74
C THR A 32 6.00 15.16 18.71
N GLY A 33 5.22 14.16 19.15
CA GLY A 33 4.31 13.41 18.31
C GLY A 33 3.17 14.32 17.93
N ASP A 34 3.15 14.75 16.68
CA ASP A 34 1.95 15.30 16.07
C ASP A 34 0.82 14.27 16.25
N THR A 35 -0.11 14.55 17.16
CA THR A 35 -1.29 13.70 17.42
C THR A 35 -2.48 14.13 16.58
N THR A 36 -2.28 15.05 15.61
CA THR A 36 -3.35 15.51 14.73
C THR A 36 -3.96 14.30 14.03
N SER A 37 -5.26 14.14 14.25
CA SER A 37 -6.08 13.11 13.61
C SER A 37 -6.88 13.74 12.49
N MET A 38 -6.81 13.16 11.30
CA MET A 38 -7.55 13.60 10.12
C MET A 38 -8.02 12.39 9.33
N ASN A 39 -9.24 12.44 8.84
CA ASN A 39 -9.79 11.41 7.97
C ASN A 39 -9.78 11.91 6.52
N TYR A 40 -9.46 11.03 5.61
CA TYR A 40 -9.47 11.30 4.18
C TYR A 40 -10.22 10.21 3.43
N ARG A 41 -10.68 10.55 2.23
CA ARG A 41 -11.33 9.64 1.31
C ARG A 41 -10.86 9.91 -0.11
N ALA A 42 -10.60 8.84 -0.85
CA ALA A 42 -10.53 8.87 -2.30
C ALA A 42 -11.69 8.08 -2.90
N ASN A 43 -12.50 8.73 -3.73
CA ASN A 43 -13.51 8.05 -4.54
C ASN A 43 -12.83 7.57 -5.83
N LEU A 44 -12.59 6.27 -5.93
CA LEU A 44 -11.85 5.66 -7.03
C LEU A 44 -12.79 5.48 -8.22
N ARG A 45 -12.47 6.15 -9.33
CA ARG A 45 -13.18 6.03 -10.61
C ARG A 45 -12.28 5.33 -11.61
N ALA A 46 -12.91 4.69 -12.60
CA ALA A 46 -12.19 4.11 -13.72
C ALA A 46 -11.30 5.17 -14.37
N VAL A 47 -10.06 4.80 -14.65
CA VAL A 47 -9.20 5.58 -15.53
C VAL A 47 -9.81 5.49 -16.93
N PRO A 48 -10.00 6.63 -17.64
CA PRO A 48 -10.60 6.58 -18.97
C PRO A 48 -9.82 5.66 -19.92
N LEU A 49 -10.53 5.05 -20.87
CA LEU A 49 -9.98 4.15 -21.91
C LEU A 49 -9.47 2.79 -21.40
N ASN A 50 -8.99 2.72 -20.15
CA ASN A 50 -8.59 1.47 -19.51
C ASN A 50 -9.80 0.65 -19.05
N PRO A 51 -9.62 -0.68 -18.88
CA PRO A 51 -10.65 -1.54 -18.30
C PRO A 51 -11.15 -1.01 -16.93
N PRO A 52 -12.47 -1.05 -16.71
CA PRO A 52 -13.08 -0.25 -15.64
C PRO A 52 -12.98 -0.92 -14.28
N ALA A 53 -12.24 -0.30 -13.36
CA ALA A 53 -12.32 -0.58 -11.92
C ALA A 53 -12.82 0.66 -11.16
N SER A 54 -13.51 0.46 -10.03
CA SER A 54 -13.98 1.57 -9.20
C SER A 54 -14.18 1.16 -7.74
N GLY A 55 -14.22 2.14 -6.84
CA GLY A 55 -14.26 1.85 -5.42
C GLY A 55 -14.04 3.06 -4.52
N THR A 56 -13.51 2.81 -3.32
CA THR A 56 -13.19 3.84 -2.34
C THR A 56 -11.96 3.44 -1.54
N ALA A 57 -11.09 4.41 -1.26
CA ALA A 57 -10.08 4.31 -0.21
C ALA A 57 -10.41 5.29 0.92
N ARG A 58 -10.37 4.84 2.17
CA ARG A 58 -10.46 5.67 3.37
C ARG A 58 -9.11 5.63 4.07
N ILE A 59 -8.66 6.78 4.55
CA ILE A 59 -7.35 6.93 5.18
C ILE A 59 -7.54 7.71 6.46
N ASP A 60 -7.40 7.04 7.59
CA ASP A 60 -7.41 7.67 8.90
C ASP A 60 -5.94 7.92 9.31
N ARG A 61 -5.56 9.19 9.42
CA ARG A 61 -4.20 9.62 9.75
C ARG A 61 -4.14 10.03 11.22
N VAL A 62 -3.12 9.56 11.94
CA VAL A 62 -2.68 10.10 13.24
C VAL A 62 -1.18 10.37 13.17
N GLY A 63 -0.78 11.65 13.15
CA GLY A 63 0.62 12.01 12.96
C GLY A 63 1.17 11.50 11.62
N ASN A 64 2.11 10.57 11.62
CA ASN A 64 2.63 9.93 10.39
C ASN A 64 2.18 8.49 10.22
N VAL A 65 1.26 8.02 11.06
CA VAL A 65 0.65 6.70 10.95
C VAL A 65 -0.66 6.86 10.19
N ILE A 66 -0.91 5.98 9.23
CA ILE A 66 -2.20 5.89 8.54
C ILE A 66 -2.79 4.50 8.71
N THR A 67 -4.10 4.43 8.91
CA THR A 67 -4.93 3.24 8.74
C THR A 67 -5.68 3.40 7.42
N VAL A 68 -5.51 2.43 6.53
CA VAL A 68 -6.09 2.48 5.17
C VAL A 68 -7.09 1.36 5.03
N ASP A 69 -8.29 1.71 4.58
CA ASP A 69 -9.34 0.79 4.15
C ASP A 69 -9.63 1.01 2.66
N VAL A 70 -9.41 0.00 1.82
CA VAL A 70 -9.73 0.07 0.38
C VAL A 70 -10.76 -0.99 0.05
N HIS A 71 -11.77 -0.60 -0.71
CA HIS A 71 -12.74 -1.49 -1.35
C HIS A 71 -12.82 -1.15 -2.83
N VAL A 72 -12.47 -2.09 -3.70
CA VAL A 72 -12.46 -1.91 -5.16
C VAL A 72 -13.12 -3.10 -5.83
N THR A 73 -13.83 -2.83 -6.92
CA THR A 73 -14.50 -3.82 -7.77
C THR A 73 -14.13 -3.60 -9.23
N GLY A 74 -14.32 -4.63 -10.06
CA GLY A 74 -13.98 -4.58 -11.49
C GLY A 74 -12.51 -4.87 -11.78
N LEU A 75 -11.82 -5.53 -10.86
CA LEU A 75 -10.44 -5.96 -11.04
C LEU A 75 -10.37 -7.34 -11.67
N THR A 76 -9.25 -7.67 -12.31
CA THR A 76 -8.98 -9.05 -12.76
C THR A 76 -9.08 -10.03 -11.58
N PRO A 77 -9.95 -11.05 -11.63
CA PRO A 77 -10.11 -11.99 -10.52
C PRO A 77 -8.82 -12.75 -10.18
N LEU A 78 -8.59 -13.01 -8.89
CA LEU A 78 -7.48 -13.83 -8.37
C LEU A 78 -6.06 -13.28 -8.59
N LEU A 79 -5.90 -12.18 -9.32
CA LEU A 79 -4.62 -11.50 -9.49
C LEU A 79 -4.36 -10.49 -8.37
N LYS A 80 -3.08 -10.19 -8.16
CA LYS A 80 -2.61 -9.16 -7.24
C LYS A 80 -2.68 -7.80 -7.91
N HIS A 81 -3.09 -6.77 -7.17
CA HIS A 81 -3.23 -5.42 -7.72
C HIS A 81 -2.38 -4.44 -6.95
N ALA A 82 -1.42 -3.83 -7.65
CA ALA A 82 -0.60 -2.79 -7.04
C ALA A 82 -1.47 -1.57 -6.73
N MET A 83 -1.33 -1.03 -5.52
CA MET A 83 -2.10 0.11 -5.05
C MET A 83 -1.17 1.09 -4.34
N HIS A 84 -1.29 2.36 -4.68
CA HIS A 84 -0.33 3.35 -4.26
C HIS A 84 -0.99 4.66 -3.85
N ILE A 85 -0.29 5.42 -3.01
CA ILE A 85 -0.45 6.88 -2.99
C ILE A 85 0.53 7.45 -4.03
N HIS A 86 -0.01 8.15 -5.02
CA HIS A 86 0.75 8.90 -6.03
C HIS A 86 0.73 10.41 -5.74
N GLY A 87 1.81 11.08 -6.11
CA GLY A 87 1.86 12.54 -6.15
C GLY A 87 3.27 13.10 -6.25
N ASP A 88 3.37 14.32 -6.77
CA ASP A 88 4.52 15.21 -6.67
C ASP A 88 3.97 16.65 -6.76
N LEU A 89 4.64 17.61 -6.13
CA LEU A 89 4.33 19.03 -6.29
C LEU A 89 4.49 19.53 -7.73
N ARG A 90 5.13 18.74 -8.60
CA ARG A 90 5.30 19.03 -10.03
C ARG A 90 4.23 18.40 -10.91
N ALA A 91 3.47 17.43 -10.41
CA ALA A 91 2.37 16.82 -11.15
C ALA A 91 1.14 17.74 -11.11
N ARG A 92 0.21 17.55 -12.05
CA ARG A 92 -1.05 18.32 -12.08
C ARG A 92 -1.93 18.06 -10.84
N ASN A 93 -1.64 16.96 -10.13
CA ASN A 93 -2.39 16.50 -8.97
C ASN A 93 -3.86 16.26 -9.33
N GLU A 94 -4.05 15.50 -10.40
CA GLU A 94 -5.36 15.01 -10.84
C GLU A 94 -5.24 13.58 -11.40
N CYS A 95 -6.36 12.88 -11.50
CA CYS A 95 -6.42 11.62 -12.25
C CYS A 95 -6.29 11.91 -13.75
N PRO A 96 -5.62 11.03 -14.53
CA PRO A 96 -5.38 11.30 -15.94
C PRO A 96 -6.70 11.37 -16.73
N PRO A 97 -6.89 12.40 -17.58
CA PRO A 97 -8.02 12.48 -18.50
C PRO A 97 -7.78 11.58 -19.71
N ALA A 98 -8.84 11.30 -20.49
CA ALA A 98 -8.71 10.55 -21.75
C ALA A 98 -7.74 11.20 -22.76
N SER A 99 -7.57 12.53 -22.70
CA SER A 99 -6.61 13.25 -23.53
C SER A 99 -5.14 13.00 -23.16
N ALA A 100 -4.88 12.22 -22.12
CA ALA A 100 -3.55 11.78 -21.76
C ALA A 100 -3.05 10.61 -22.62
N ASP A 101 -3.93 9.97 -23.40
CA ASP A 101 -3.60 8.88 -24.32
C ASP A 101 -2.87 9.50 -25.51
N VAL A 102 -1.55 9.40 -25.44
CA VAL A 102 -0.59 9.88 -26.42
C VAL A 102 0.54 8.87 -26.43
N SER A 103 0.53 7.91 -27.37
CA SER A 103 1.52 6.84 -27.32
C SER A 103 2.94 7.39 -27.19
N THR A 104 3.58 7.05 -26.07
CA THR A 104 4.90 7.53 -25.67
C THR A 104 6.01 6.53 -26.02
N GLY A 105 5.65 5.38 -26.58
CA GLY A 105 6.56 4.27 -26.89
C GLY A 105 6.72 3.30 -25.74
N ASP A 106 5.68 3.16 -24.92
CA ASP A 106 5.63 2.13 -23.89
C ASP A 106 5.36 0.73 -24.49
N GLN A 107 5.49 -0.28 -23.62
CA GLN A 107 5.44 -1.68 -24.02
C GLN A 107 4.02 -2.16 -24.39
N LEU A 108 2.98 -1.32 -24.33
CA LEU A 108 1.64 -1.72 -24.79
C LEU A 108 1.59 -1.78 -26.32
N ASP A 109 2.51 -1.10 -27.00
CA ASP A 109 2.48 -0.97 -28.46
C ASP A 109 3.81 -1.28 -29.18
N PRO A 110 4.54 -2.37 -28.86
CA PRO A 110 5.85 -2.63 -29.46
C PRO A 110 5.72 -2.99 -30.96
N ALA A 111 4.52 -3.34 -31.42
CA ALA A 111 4.25 -3.74 -32.79
C ALA A 111 3.67 -2.62 -33.67
N ASN A 112 2.95 -1.62 -33.12
CA ASN A 112 2.29 -0.56 -33.89
C ASN A 112 2.58 0.87 -33.38
N PHE A 113 3.62 1.04 -32.53
CA PHE A 113 3.99 2.35 -31.98
C PHE A 113 4.13 3.43 -33.06
N THR A 114 3.33 4.47 -32.91
CA THR A 114 3.53 5.75 -33.60
C THR A 114 3.47 6.88 -32.58
N ALA A 115 4.61 7.54 -32.35
CA ALA A 115 4.72 8.60 -31.35
C ALA A 115 3.63 9.67 -31.50
N GLY A 116 2.87 9.90 -30.43
CA GLY A 116 1.79 10.89 -30.38
C GLY A 116 0.48 10.45 -31.04
N VAL A 117 0.35 9.18 -31.44
CA VAL A 117 -0.92 8.58 -31.87
C VAL A 117 -1.52 7.82 -30.69
N PRO A 118 -2.77 8.09 -30.28
CA PRO A 118 -3.44 7.35 -29.22
C PRO A 118 -3.60 5.86 -29.55
N ASP A 119 -3.35 4.98 -28.58
CA ASP A 119 -3.49 3.53 -28.74
C ASP A 119 -4.74 2.96 -28.03
N GLY A 120 -5.47 3.81 -27.32
CA GLY A 120 -6.71 3.46 -26.65
C GLY A 120 -6.51 2.91 -25.24
N LEU A 121 -5.30 2.98 -24.69
CA LEU A 121 -5.00 2.72 -23.29
C LEU A 121 -4.26 3.92 -22.68
N LEU A 122 -4.30 4.02 -21.35
CA LEU A 122 -3.53 4.98 -20.58
C LEU A 122 -2.48 4.25 -19.77
N SER A 123 -1.24 4.28 -20.21
CA SER A 123 -0.11 3.67 -19.52
C SER A 123 0.31 4.47 -18.28
N VAL A 124 1.17 3.87 -17.45
CA VAL A 124 1.74 4.56 -16.28
C VAL A 124 2.51 5.82 -16.68
N SER A 125 3.24 5.76 -17.80
CA SER A 125 4.03 6.87 -18.35
C SER A 125 3.15 8.05 -18.75
N GLU A 126 2.02 7.77 -19.40
CA GLU A 126 1.05 8.78 -19.81
C GLU A 126 0.30 9.38 -18.62
N GLY A 127 0.00 8.57 -17.61
CA GLY A 127 -0.62 9.02 -16.37
C GLY A 127 0.31 9.79 -15.43
N ALA A 128 1.62 9.55 -15.48
CA ALA A 128 2.59 10.10 -14.52
C ALA A 128 2.62 11.64 -14.43
N PRO A 129 2.51 12.41 -15.53
CA PRO A 129 2.38 13.87 -15.47
C PRO A 129 1.16 14.37 -14.69
N PHE A 130 0.12 13.54 -14.52
CA PHE A 130 -1.13 13.91 -13.87
C PHE A 130 -1.10 13.57 -12.37
N TYR A 131 -0.96 12.29 -12.03
CA TYR A 131 -1.02 11.84 -10.63
C TYR A 131 0.35 11.82 -9.93
N GLY A 132 1.47 11.96 -10.65
CA GLY A 132 2.84 11.91 -10.10
C GLY A 132 3.44 10.51 -9.84
N PRO A 133 4.67 10.41 -9.32
CA PRO A 133 5.31 9.14 -8.99
C PRO A 133 4.70 8.47 -7.75
N VAL A 134 4.99 7.19 -7.57
CA VAL A 134 4.64 6.43 -6.36
C VAL A 134 5.34 7.02 -5.14
N GLN A 135 4.57 7.27 -4.08
CA GLN A 135 5.07 7.73 -2.78
C GLN A 135 4.99 6.63 -1.71
N VAL A 136 3.90 5.87 -1.72
CA VAL A 136 3.57 4.84 -0.72
C VAL A 136 2.91 3.67 -1.43
N SER A 137 3.20 2.45 -0.99
CA SER A 137 2.66 1.20 -1.55
C SER A 137 1.82 0.46 -0.52
N PHE A 138 0.60 0.05 -0.90
CA PHE A 138 -0.34 -0.68 -0.05
C PHE A 138 -0.11 -2.20 -0.12
N THR A 139 1.11 -2.61 0.21
CA THR A 139 1.49 -4.03 0.25
C THR A 139 0.82 -4.76 1.43
N THR A 140 0.80 -6.09 1.38
CA THR A 140 0.36 -6.95 2.48
C THR A 140 1.41 -7.00 3.59
N ASP A 141 0.99 -7.21 4.85
CA ASP A 141 1.93 -7.39 5.96
C ASP A 141 2.70 -8.73 5.83
N PRO A 142 4.02 -8.79 6.11
CA PRO A 142 4.90 -7.78 6.71
C PRO A 142 5.70 -6.95 5.71
N ASN A 143 5.25 -6.85 4.46
CA ASN A 143 6.05 -6.22 3.40
C ASN A 143 6.20 -4.70 3.59
N PRO A 144 7.29 -4.10 3.06
CA PRO A 144 7.49 -2.65 3.08
C PRO A 144 6.41 -1.89 2.33
N THR A 145 6.13 -0.65 2.73
CA THR A 145 5.12 0.24 2.12
C THR A 145 5.75 1.41 1.37
N THR A 146 7.02 1.30 0.99
CA THR A 146 7.78 2.38 0.33
C THR A 146 7.59 2.35 -1.19
N SER A 147 7.96 3.44 -1.87
CA SER A 147 7.93 3.51 -3.33
C SER A 147 8.90 2.53 -4.01
N ALA A 148 9.96 2.09 -3.32
CA ALA A 148 10.96 1.17 -3.87
C ALA A 148 10.39 -0.21 -4.23
N VAL A 149 9.25 -0.58 -3.66
CA VAL A 149 8.57 -1.86 -3.93
C VAL A 149 7.32 -1.72 -4.80
N GLY A 150 7.03 -0.52 -5.31
CA GLY A 150 5.76 -0.21 -6.01
C GLY A 150 5.46 -1.11 -7.21
N PHE A 151 6.49 -1.62 -7.88
CA PHE A 151 6.32 -2.50 -9.04
C PHE A 151 6.53 -3.99 -8.72
N ASN A 152 6.76 -4.36 -7.46
CA ASN A 152 6.82 -5.77 -7.06
C ASN A 152 5.40 -6.27 -6.73
N VAL A 153 4.65 -6.58 -7.77
CA VAL A 153 3.23 -6.99 -7.71
C VAL A 153 2.98 -8.12 -6.73
N GLU A 154 3.95 -9.02 -6.52
CA GLU A 154 3.84 -10.14 -5.59
C GLU A 154 3.61 -9.73 -4.13
N LEU A 155 3.92 -8.49 -3.76
CA LEU A 155 3.76 -7.99 -2.39
C LEU A 155 2.36 -7.42 -2.11
N PHE A 156 1.51 -7.30 -3.12
CA PHE A 156 0.21 -6.65 -3.02
C PHE A 156 -0.94 -7.64 -2.77
N PRO A 157 -2.08 -7.17 -2.24
CA PRO A 157 -3.26 -8.02 -2.06
C PRO A 157 -3.83 -8.48 -3.40
N ALA A 158 -4.48 -9.65 -3.39
CA ALA A 158 -5.20 -10.19 -4.54
C ALA A 158 -6.69 -9.86 -4.47
N ALA A 159 -7.29 -9.64 -5.64
CA ALA A 159 -8.74 -9.64 -5.77
C ALA A 159 -9.29 -11.06 -5.59
N ASN A 160 -10.52 -11.19 -5.10
CA ASN A 160 -11.20 -12.48 -5.03
C ASN A 160 -11.69 -12.95 -6.42
N ASN A 161 -12.35 -14.11 -6.46
CA ASN A 161 -12.90 -14.70 -7.68
C ASN A 161 -13.99 -13.87 -8.39
N ARG A 162 -14.45 -12.77 -7.79
CA ARG A 162 -15.41 -11.83 -8.37
C ARG A 162 -14.77 -10.50 -8.79
N GLY A 163 -13.44 -10.40 -8.78
CA GLY A 163 -12.75 -9.15 -9.09
C GLY A 163 -12.97 -8.06 -8.04
N VAL A 164 -13.19 -8.47 -6.78
CA VAL A 164 -13.37 -7.56 -5.64
C VAL A 164 -12.16 -7.67 -4.72
N LEU A 165 -11.59 -6.53 -4.35
CA LEU A 165 -10.45 -6.42 -3.45
C LEU A 165 -10.83 -5.58 -2.24
N ASP A 166 -10.65 -6.16 -1.06
CA ASP A 166 -10.74 -5.49 0.22
C ASP A 166 -9.34 -5.46 0.85
N TYR A 167 -8.91 -4.29 1.32
CA TYR A 167 -7.62 -4.09 1.98
C TYR A 167 -7.80 -3.30 3.25
N HIS A 168 -7.13 -3.74 4.32
CA HIS A 168 -7.05 -3.02 5.59
C HIS A 168 -5.64 -3.14 6.14
N ARG A 169 -4.96 -2.00 6.39
CA ARG A 169 -3.64 -2.01 7.03
C ARG A 169 -3.34 -0.69 7.73
N THR A 170 -2.62 -0.78 8.84
CA THR A 170 -2.05 0.39 9.55
C THR A 170 -0.54 0.40 9.42
N PHE A 171 0.06 1.52 9.01
CA PHE A 171 1.51 1.65 8.84
C PHE A 171 1.97 3.11 8.85
N GLN A 172 3.29 3.32 9.00
CA GLN A 172 3.91 4.65 8.94
C GLN A 172 4.21 5.07 7.51
N ILE A 173 4.01 6.36 7.22
CA ILE A 173 4.40 7.00 5.95
C ILE A 173 5.40 8.14 6.20
N PRO A 174 6.18 8.57 5.19
CA PRO A 174 7.08 9.71 5.35
C PRO A 174 6.30 10.98 5.72
N GLY A 175 6.79 11.75 6.70
CA GLY A 175 6.07 12.93 7.21
C GLY A 175 5.76 14.00 6.14
N LYS A 176 6.61 14.13 5.12
CA LYS A 176 6.37 15.04 3.97
C LYS A 176 5.13 14.63 3.15
N ILE A 177 4.78 13.35 3.14
CA ILE A 177 3.60 12.80 2.46
C ILE A 177 2.39 12.96 3.37
N ALA A 178 2.54 12.63 4.66
CA ALA A 178 1.49 12.80 5.67
C ALA A 178 0.95 14.24 5.72
N ALA A 179 1.86 15.23 5.65
CA ALA A 179 1.52 16.66 5.65
C ALA A 179 0.76 17.13 4.39
N LYS A 180 0.77 16.34 3.31
CA LYS A 180 0.22 16.70 2.00
C LYS A 180 -0.82 15.72 1.48
N LEU A 181 -1.30 14.77 2.28
CA LEU A 181 -2.23 13.72 1.84
C LEU A 181 -3.40 14.26 1.02
N GLY A 182 -3.99 15.38 1.43
CA GLY A 182 -5.10 16.03 0.72
C GLY A 182 -4.78 16.62 -0.67
N GLN A 183 -3.56 16.42 -1.19
CA GLN A 183 -3.11 16.86 -2.51
C GLN A 183 -2.68 15.68 -3.40
N LEU A 184 -2.85 14.45 -2.90
CA LEU A 184 -2.33 13.23 -3.49
C LEU A 184 -3.47 12.35 -4.01
N HIS A 185 -3.12 11.23 -4.63
CA HIS A 185 -4.06 10.34 -5.31
C HIS A 185 -3.87 8.93 -4.80
N VAL A 186 -4.96 8.15 -4.75
CA VAL A 186 -4.87 6.70 -4.70
C VAL A 186 -5.04 6.18 -6.13
N VAL A 187 -4.11 5.33 -6.58
CA VAL A 187 -4.18 4.65 -7.88
C VAL A 187 -4.12 3.15 -7.65
N VAL A 188 -4.98 2.42 -8.36
CA VAL A 188 -5.04 0.96 -8.41
C VAL A 188 -4.60 0.52 -9.79
N HIS A 189 -3.74 -0.49 -9.85
CA HIS A 189 -3.14 -0.99 -11.08
C HIS A 189 -3.42 -2.47 -11.29
N GLY A 190 -3.18 -2.93 -12.50
CA GLY A 190 -3.20 -4.33 -12.87
C GLY A 190 -4.44 -4.69 -13.65
N GLU A 191 -4.25 -5.13 -14.89
CA GLU A 191 -5.28 -5.73 -15.73
C GLU A 191 -4.69 -6.81 -16.63
N ASP A 192 -5.33 -7.96 -16.67
CA ASP A 192 -5.06 -9.05 -17.62
C ASP A 192 -5.77 -8.73 -18.94
N LEU A 193 -5.06 -8.05 -19.84
CA LEU A 193 -5.62 -7.54 -21.10
C LEU A 193 -5.92 -8.66 -22.09
N ASN A 194 -5.14 -9.75 -22.03
CA ASN A 194 -5.28 -10.88 -22.94
C ASN A 194 -6.23 -11.99 -22.41
N GLY A 195 -6.56 -11.96 -21.12
CA GLY A 195 -7.47 -12.89 -20.45
C GLY A 195 -6.87 -14.27 -20.15
N ASP A 196 -5.54 -14.38 -20.03
CA ASP A 196 -4.85 -15.66 -19.80
C ASP A 196 -4.70 -16.05 -18.32
N GLY A 197 -5.15 -15.19 -17.41
CA GLY A 197 -5.13 -15.41 -15.97
C GLY A 197 -3.78 -15.10 -15.31
N ALA A 198 -2.92 -14.32 -15.97
CA ALA A 198 -1.66 -13.83 -15.42
C ALA A 198 -1.37 -12.39 -15.90
N TYR A 199 -0.32 -11.78 -15.36
CA TYR A 199 0.29 -10.62 -16.02
C TYR A 199 1.44 -11.13 -16.88
N SER A 200 1.28 -11.00 -18.19
CA SER A 200 2.24 -11.41 -19.21
C SER A 200 3.45 -10.48 -19.28
N ASP A 201 3.27 -9.21 -18.90
CA ASP A 201 4.32 -8.20 -18.94
C ASP A 201 4.13 -7.09 -17.90
N PHE A 202 5.03 -6.11 -17.94
CA PHE A 202 5.00 -4.97 -17.05
C PHE A 202 3.80 -4.05 -17.31
N MET A 203 3.27 -4.00 -18.53
CA MET A 203 2.13 -3.15 -18.86
C MET A 203 0.87 -3.66 -18.20
N GLU A 204 0.54 -4.93 -18.37
CA GLU A 204 -0.61 -5.55 -17.70
C GLU A 204 -0.52 -5.37 -16.18
N ALA A 205 0.66 -5.66 -15.61
CA ALA A 205 0.92 -5.51 -14.18
C ALA A 205 0.82 -4.07 -13.64
N SER A 206 1.08 -3.07 -14.49
CA SER A 206 1.18 -1.67 -14.08
C SER A 206 0.07 -0.77 -14.61
N LEU A 207 -0.82 -1.25 -15.49
CA LEU A 207 -1.88 -0.45 -16.09
C LEU A 207 -2.78 0.16 -15.01
N PRO A 208 -2.92 1.50 -14.93
CA PRO A 208 -3.77 2.13 -13.93
C PRO A 208 -5.26 1.93 -14.28
N VAL A 209 -5.99 1.18 -13.47
CA VAL A 209 -7.41 0.83 -13.73
C VAL A 209 -8.39 1.69 -12.92
N ALA A 210 -7.97 2.23 -11.78
CA ALA A 210 -8.76 3.18 -11.01
C ALA A 210 -7.91 4.27 -10.36
N CYS A 211 -8.45 5.48 -10.28
CA CYS A 211 -7.80 6.62 -9.64
C CYS A 211 -8.81 7.46 -8.86
N GLY A 212 -8.37 8.03 -7.72
CA GLY A 212 -9.15 9.02 -6.98
C GLY A 212 -8.26 10.01 -6.23
N VAL A 213 -8.66 11.29 -6.25
CA VAL A 213 -8.06 12.35 -5.41
C VAL A 213 -8.35 12.04 -3.94
N ILE A 214 -7.35 12.22 -3.08
CA ILE A 214 -7.50 12.10 -1.63
C ILE A 214 -8.02 13.43 -1.09
N ASP A 215 -9.28 13.47 -0.67
CA ASP A 215 -9.92 14.64 -0.07
C ASP A 215 -10.12 14.46 1.43
N PRO A 216 -10.07 15.52 2.24
CA PRO A 216 -10.56 15.47 3.63
C PRO A 216 -12.01 14.99 3.67
N ALA A 217 -12.31 14.07 4.60
CA ALA A 217 -13.60 13.38 4.73
C ALA A 217 -14.42 13.82 5.94
#